data_AF-A0A4Y2NGC6-F1
#
_entry.id   AF-A0A4Y2NGC6-F1
#
_cell.length_a   1.000
_cell.length_b   1.000
_cell.length_c   1.000
_cell.angle_alpha   90.00
_cell.angle_beta   90.00
_cell.angle_gamma   90.00
#
_symmetry.space_group_name_H-M   'P 1'
#
loop_
_entity.id
_entity.type
_entity.pdbx_description
1 polymer ?
#
loop_
_entity_poly.entity_id
_entity_poly.type
_entity_poly.pdbx_seq_one_letter_code
_entity_poly.pdbx_strand_id
1 'polypeptide(L)'
;EDSTLECCEVLSDDDIVSRVTCGSEETRNFEECPKSDEENLAIRQKLSLCDALVHTEALLNYLEQEDESTPAEKMTLRNLRSITRRRVNEKQKQTSIITFFTKQ
;
A
#
# COMPACT_ATOMS: atom_id res chain seq x y z
N GLU A 1 -3.02 21.70 41.62
CA GLU A 1 -3.19 21.60 40.16
C GLU A 1 -2.01 20.81 39.62
N ASP A 2 -2.28 20.02 38.56
CA ASP A 2 -1.33 19.22 37.77
C ASP A 2 -0.84 17.91 38.44
N SER A 3 -0.92 16.70 37.87
CA SER A 3 -1.09 16.26 36.48
C SER A 3 -1.74 14.88 36.49
N THR A 4 -2.73 14.64 35.63
CA THR A 4 -3.35 13.32 35.39
C THR A 4 -2.32 12.39 34.77
N LEU A 5 -1.65 11.57 35.58
CA LEU A 5 -0.83 10.48 35.08
C LEU A 5 -1.75 9.47 34.40
N GLU A 6 -1.68 9.43 33.07
CA GLU A 6 -2.32 8.44 32.23
C GLU A 6 -1.86 7.04 32.67
N CYS A 7 -2.77 6.29 33.28
CA CYS A 7 -2.51 4.93 33.74
C CYS A 7 -2.12 4.07 32.54
N CYS A 8 -0.88 3.57 32.52
CA CYS A 8 -0.46 2.56 31.55
C CYS A 8 -1.15 1.23 31.90
N GLU A 9 -2.20 0.88 31.16
CA GLU A 9 -2.85 -0.43 31.27
C GLU A 9 -1.89 -1.53 30.78
N VAL A 10 -1.60 -2.51 31.64
CA VAL A 10 -0.88 -3.73 31.25
C VAL A 10 -1.89 -4.65 30.59
N LEU A 11 -1.73 -4.87 29.28
CA LEU A 11 -2.59 -5.75 28.51
C LEU A 11 -2.05 -7.18 28.55
N SER A 12 -2.95 -8.16 28.65
CA SER A 12 -2.61 -9.56 28.45
C SER A 12 -2.44 -9.85 26.95
N ASP A 13 -1.77 -10.97 26.63
CA ASP A 13 -1.61 -11.41 25.25
C ASP A 13 -2.97 -11.59 24.54
N ASP A 14 -3.98 -12.06 25.27
CA ASP A 14 -5.35 -12.21 24.76
C ASP A 14 -6.00 -10.85 24.44
N ASP A 15 -5.77 -9.83 25.27
CA ASP A 15 -6.26 -8.46 25.03
C ASP A 15 -5.60 -7.84 23.79
N ILE A 16 -4.31 -8.12 23.56
CA ILE A 16 -3.57 -7.67 22.38
C ILE A 16 -4.11 -8.36 21.12
N VAL A 17 -4.27 -9.68 21.15
CA VAL A 17 -4.82 -10.45 20.02
C VAL A 17 -6.22 -9.96 19.69
N SER A 18 -7.07 -9.75 20.69
CA SER A 18 -8.42 -9.21 20.51
C SER A 18 -8.39 -7.84 19.82
N ARG A 19 -7.58 -6.89 20.30
CA ARG A 19 -7.45 -5.56 19.67
C ARG A 19 -6.92 -5.61 18.24
N VAL A 20 -5.99 -6.52 17.94
CA VAL A 20 -5.47 -6.74 16.58
C VAL A 20 -6.55 -7.34 15.66
N THR A 21 -7.43 -8.19 16.18
CA THR A 21 -8.52 -8.80 15.41
C THR A 21 -9.80 -7.97 15.34
N CYS A 22 -10.06 -7.09 16.33
CA CYS A 22 -11.30 -6.33 16.50
C CYS A 22 -11.22 -4.88 15.95
N GLY A 23 -10.11 -4.50 15.32
CA GLY A 23 -9.99 -3.22 14.60
C GLY A 23 -10.77 -3.14 13.27
N SER A 24 -11.59 -4.15 12.95
CA SER A 24 -12.32 -4.24 11.68
C SER A 24 -13.79 -3.77 11.75
N GLU A 25 -14.31 -3.40 12.92
CA GLU A 25 -15.75 -3.05 13.07
C GLU A 25 -16.02 -1.54 13.24
N GLU A 26 -15.10 -0.66 12.85
CA GLU A 26 -15.35 0.80 12.74
C GLU A 26 -14.94 1.37 11.38
N THR A 27 -15.58 0.89 10.30
CA THR A 27 -15.68 1.67 9.04
C THR A 27 -17.14 1.95 8.73
N ARG A 28 -17.70 2.94 9.44
CA ARG A 28 -18.89 3.66 9.01
C ARG A 28 -18.56 4.34 7.67
N ASN A 29 -19.15 3.83 6.58
CA ASN A 29 -19.13 4.38 5.21
C ASN A 29 -17.78 4.37 4.48
N PHE A 30 -17.36 3.20 3.98
CA PHE A 30 -16.72 3.17 2.66
C PHE A 30 -17.71 2.48 1.74
N GLU A 31 -18.20 3.23 0.75
CA GLU A 31 -18.97 2.72 -0.37
C GLU A 31 -18.33 1.42 -0.86
N GLU A 32 -19.11 0.33 -0.80
CA GLU A 32 -18.72 -1.00 -1.20
C GLU A 32 -18.30 -0.93 -2.67
N CYS A 33 -16.99 -0.87 -2.89
CA CYS A 33 -16.43 -0.98 -4.23
C CYS A 33 -16.95 -2.31 -4.80
N PRO A 34 -17.72 -2.30 -5.90
CA PRO A 34 -18.29 -3.53 -6.41
C PRO A 34 -17.15 -4.48 -6.76
N LYS A 35 -17.25 -5.71 -6.26
CA LYS A 35 -16.42 -6.84 -6.72
C LYS A 35 -16.66 -7.02 -8.22
N SER A 36 -15.93 -6.29 -9.07
CA SER A 36 -15.91 -6.57 -10.50
C SER A 36 -14.79 -7.57 -10.79
N ASP A 37 -15.25 -8.77 -11.14
CA ASP A 37 -14.66 -9.69 -12.12
C ASP A 37 -13.40 -10.44 -11.70
N GLU A 38 -13.65 -11.47 -10.89
CA GLU A 38 -12.74 -12.60 -10.66
C GLU A 38 -12.39 -13.34 -11.98
N GLU A 39 -13.16 -13.15 -13.06
CA GLU A 39 -12.92 -13.71 -14.39
C GLU A 39 -11.85 -12.95 -15.19
N ASN A 40 -11.56 -11.68 -14.88
CA ASN A 40 -10.47 -10.92 -15.50
C ASN A 40 -9.07 -11.29 -14.92
N LEU A 41 -9.00 -12.27 -14.01
CA LEU A 41 -7.73 -12.76 -13.47
C LEU A 41 -6.88 -13.54 -14.47
N ALA A 42 -7.47 -14.14 -15.51
CA ALA A 42 -6.72 -14.91 -16.50
C ALA A 42 -5.87 -14.05 -17.46
N ILE A 43 -6.21 -12.75 -17.60
CA ILE A 43 -5.44 -11.78 -18.41
C ILE A 43 -4.50 -10.95 -17.53
N ARG A 44 -4.61 -11.05 -16.19
CA ARG A 44 -3.66 -10.47 -15.24
C ARG A 44 -2.35 -11.25 -15.28
N GLN A 45 -1.55 -11.01 -16.31
CA GLN A 45 -0.11 -11.13 -16.20
C GLN A 45 0.26 -10.44 -14.87
N LYS A 46 0.75 -11.20 -13.91
CA LYS A 46 1.01 -10.75 -12.53
C LYS A 46 2.20 -9.81 -12.58
N LEU A 47 1.98 -8.58 -13.03
CA LEU A 47 2.99 -7.54 -13.08
C LEU A 47 3.52 -7.36 -11.65
N SER A 48 4.81 -7.63 -11.47
CA SER A 48 5.48 -7.34 -10.22
C SER A 48 5.35 -5.85 -9.93
N LEU A 49 5.25 -5.47 -8.65
CA LEU A 49 5.28 -4.05 -8.26
C LEU A 49 6.60 -3.38 -8.73
N CYS A 50 7.69 -4.14 -8.81
CA CYS A 50 8.95 -3.67 -9.36
C CYS A 50 8.85 -3.42 -10.87
N ASP A 51 8.25 -4.34 -11.63
CA ASP A 51 8.08 -4.20 -13.08
C ASP A 51 7.16 -3.01 -13.40
N ALA A 52 6.06 -2.88 -12.66
CA ALA A 52 5.15 -1.74 -12.79
C ALA A 52 5.87 -0.41 -12.55
N LEU A 53 6.79 -0.34 -11.58
CA LEU A 53 7.59 0.86 -11.32
C LEU A 53 8.51 1.17 -12.52
N VAL A 54 9.21 0.17 -13.04
CA VAL A 54 10.11 0.32 -14.20
C VAL A 54 9.33 0.78 -15.44
N HIS A 55 8.19 0.17 -15.73
CA HIS A 55 7.36 0.55 -16.87
C HIS A 55 6.81 1.98 -16.74
N THR A 56 6.38 2.37 -15.54
CA THR A 56 5.89 3.73 -15.28
C THR A 56 7.01 4.76 -15.43
N GLU A 57 8.24 4.45 -14.98
CA GLU A 57 9.39 5.34 -15.12
C GLU A 57 9.80 5.51 -16.59
N ALA A 58 9.84 4.41 -17.36
CA ALA A 58 10.14 4.44 -18.79
C ALA A 58 9.09 5.26 -19.56
N LEU A 59 7.80 5.05 -19.29
CA LEU A 59 6.72 5.79 -19.94
C LEU A 59 6.76 7.27 -19.58
N LEU A 60 7.04 7.62 -18.32
CA LEU A 60 7.18 9.03 -17.92
C LEU A 60 8.35 9.70 -18.68
N ASN A 61 9.49 9.03 -18.82
CA ASN A 61 10.65 9.55 -19.55
C ASN A 61 10.35 9.73 -21.06
N TYR A 62 9.53 8.86 -21.64
CA TYR A 62 9.04 9.01 -23.01
C TYR A 62 8.12 10.25 -23.12
N LEU A 63 7.09 10.36 -22.26
CA LEU A 63 6.17 11.50 -22.30
C LEU A 63 6.84 12.85 -21.96
N GLU A 64 7.93 12.85 -21.21
CA GLU A 64 8.70 14.08 -20.98
C GLU A 64 9.32 14.64 -22.27
N GLN A 65 9.56 13.80 -23.28
CA GLN A 65 10.07 14.17 -24.60
C GLN A 65 8.98 14.30 -25.67
N GLU A 66 7.80 13.72 -25.44
CA GLU A 66 6.69 13.75 -26.39
C GLU A 66 5.96 15.11 -26.35
N ASP A 67 5.96 15.84 -27.46
CA ASP A 67 5.38 17.19 -27.55
C ASP A 67 3.84 17.16 -27.50
N GLU A 68 3.22 16.07 -27.95
CA GLU A 68 1.76 15.90 -27.94
C GLU A 68 1.20 15.54 -26.55
N SER A 69 2.07 15.19 -25.60
CA SER A 69 1.65 14.73 -24.29
C SER A 69 1.12 15.85 -23.40
N THR A 70 -0.04 15.61 -22.79
CA THR A 70 -0.71 16.57 -21.95
C THR A 70 -0.07 16.65 -20.55
N PRO A 71 -0.14 17.81 -19.87
CA PRO A 71 0.29 17.92 -18.47
C PRO A 71 -0.44 16.93 -17.53
N ALA A 72 -1.70 16.61 -17.83
CA ALA A 72 -2.52 15.71 -17.03
C ALA A 72 -2.02 14.25 -17.07
N GLU A 73 -1.58 13.77 -18.24
CA GLU A 73 -1.00 12.44 -18.40
C GLU A 73 0.29 12.31 -17.57
N LYS A 74 1.20 13.29 -17.67
CA LYS A 74 2.45 13.32 -16.89
C LYS A 74 2.17 13.33 -15.40
N MET A 75 1.18 14.11 -14.96
CA MET A 75 0.81 14.20 -13.55
C MET A 75 0.22 12.88 -13.02
N THR A 76 -0.66 12.26 -13.81
CA THR A 76 -1.25 10.96 -13.48
C THR A 76 -0.16 9.89 -13.32
N LEU A 77 0.81 9.83 -14.24
CA LEU A 77 1.93 8.90 -14.13
C LEU A 77 2.86 9.21 -12.96
N ARG A 78 3.12 10.49 -12.65
CA ARG A 78 3.91 10.87 -11.46
C ARG A 78 3.25 10.41 -10.15
N ASN A 79 1.92 10.51 -10.07
CA ASN A 79 1.15 10.00 -8.94
C ASN A 79 1.23 8.47 -8.86
N LEU A 80 1.03 7.78 -9.99
CA LEU A 80 1.13 6.32 -10.05
C LEU A 80 2.52 5.81 -9.67
N ARG A 81 3.58 6.47 -10.16
CA ARG A 81 4.97 6.18 -9.80
C ARG A 81 5.18 6.32 -8.29
N SER A 82 4.66 7.38 -7.69
CA SER A 82 4.78 7.65 -6.25
C SER A 82 4.08 6.58 -5.41
N ILE A 83 2.86 6.19 -5.78
CA ILE A 83 2.10 5.12 -5.11
C ILE A 83 2.82 3.78 -5.25
N THR A 84 3.29 3.45 -6.45
CA THR A 84 3.97 2.17 -6.73
C THR A 84 5.28 2.08 -5.95
N ARG A 85 6.10 3.14 -5.97
CA ARG A 85 7.36 3.22 -5.20
C ARG A 85 7.12 3.07 -3.71
N ARG A 86 6.08 3.73 -3.17
CA ARG A 86 5.69 3.58 -1.76
C ARG A 86 5.36 2.12 -1.42
N ARG A 87 4.56 1.46 -2.24
CA ARG A 87 4.17 0.05 -2.03
C ARG A 87 5.34 -0.92 -2.13
N VAL A 88 6.27 -0.70 -3.07
CA VAL A 88 7.52 -1.48 -3.17
C VAL A 88 8.32 -1.36 -1.88
N ASN A 89 8.49 -0.13 -1.37
CA ASN A 89 9.23 0.12 -0.13
C ASN A 89 8.55 -0.50 1.10
N GLU A 90 7.22 -0.40 1.21
CA GLU A 90 6.46 -1.03 2.31
C GLU A 90 6.61 -2.55 2.29
N LYS A 91 6.45 -3.17 1.11
CA LYS A 91 6.67 -4.61 0.91
C LYS A 91 8.10 -5.03 1.25
N GLN A 92 9.09 -4.24 0.86
CA GLN A 92 10.49 -4.49 1.20
C GLN A 92 10.72 -4.45 2.71
N LYS A 93 10.18 -3.45 3.42
CA LYS A 93 10.28 -3.36 4.89
C LYS A 93 9.63 -4.56 5.58
N GLN A 94 8.41 -4.93 5.18
CA GLN A 94 7.71 -6.11 5.70
C GLN A 94 8.54 -7.37 5.48
N THR A 95 9.08 -7.55 4.28
CA THR A 95 9.94 -8.70 3.94
C THR A 95 11.18 -8.71 4.82
N SER A 96 11.87 -7.58 4.99
CA SER A 96 13.05 -7.47 5.85
C SER A 96 12.74 -7.87 7.30
N ILE A 97 11.63 -7.37 7.87
CA ILE A 97 11.20 -7.72 9.24
C ILE A 97 10.93 -9.22 9.35
N ILE A 98 10.14 -9.79 8.43
CA ILE A 98 9.84 -11.22 8.43
C ILE A 98 11.14 -12.02 8.35
N THR A 99 12.04 -11.68 7.43
CA THR A 99 13.32 -12.39 7.29
C THR A 99 14.22 -12.28 8.51
N PHE A 100 14.12 -11.21 9.30
CA PHE A 100 14.89 -11.07 10.53
C PHE A 100 14.43 -12.09 11.59
N PHE A 101 13.12 -12.28 11.74
CA PHE A 101 12.56 -13.20 12.73
C PHE A 101 12.48 -14.66 12.27
N THR A 102 12.52 -14.92 10.96
CA THR A 102 12.46 -16.29 10.40
C THR A 102 13.83 -16.88 10.08
N LYS A 103 14.91 -16.11 10.20
CA LYS A 103 16.28 -16.63 10.13
C LYS A 103 16.57 -17.42 11.41
N GLN A 104 16.52 -18.76 11.32
CA GLN A 104 17.19 -19.68 12.24
C GLN A 104 18.71 -19.59 12.09
#